data_AF-A0AAV8PXK9-F1
#
_entry.id   AF-A0AAV8PXK9-F1
#
_cell.length_a   1.000
_cell.length_b   1.000
_cell.length_c   1.000
_cell.angle_alpha   90.00
_cell.angle_beta   90.00
_cell.angle_gamma   90.00
#
_symmetry.space_group_name_H-M   'P 1'
#
loop_
_entity.id
_entity.type
_entity.pdbx_description
1 polymer ?
#
loop_
_entity_poly.entity_id
_entity_poly.type
_entity_poly.pdbx_seq_one_letter_code
_entity_poly.pdbx_strand_id
1 'polypeptide(L)'
;MLPPETPVSEFAYVFQEMGLERGWGDTARRVLEMIHLLLDILQAPDPSTFEMFLGRIPMVFNIVILSTHGYFSQANVLGLPDTGGQVVYILDQVCALENEMLLRIKKQGLDIYPKILIVTRLIPDFAEDAASEIAAELHGAPDLIIGNYSDGNLVASLLAYKLGITQVQHCSCTGKDKISRFRYILEEV
;
A
#
# COMPACT_ATOMS: atom_id res chain seq x y z
N MET A 1 -6.63 -8.60 -35.09
CA MET A 1 -5.98 -8.44 -33.76
C MET A 1 -5.63 -6.99 -33.59
N LEU A 2 -5.94 -6.40 -32.44
CA LEU A 2 -5.50 -5.05 -32.10
C LEU A 2 -3.96 -5.01 -31.97
N PRO A 3 -3.30 -3.91 -32.34
CA PRO A 3 -1.90 -3.70 -32.01
C PRO A 3 -1.61 -3.89 -30.50
N PRO A 4 -0.46 -4.46 -30.11
CA PRO A 4 -0.17 -4.74 -28.70
C PRO A 4 -0.18 -3.49 -27.78
N GLU A 5 0.22 -2.34 -28.32
CA GLU A 5 0.29 -1.06 -27.59
C GLU A 5 -1.02 -0.25 -27.66
N THR A 6 -2.10 -0.82 -28.22
CA THR A 6 -3.40 -0.14 -28.25
C THR A 6 -3.85 0.13 -26.82
N PRO A 7 -4.13 1.40 -26.45
CA PRO A 7 -4.56 1.75 -25.11
C PRO A 7 -5.97 1.23 -24.83
N VAL A 8 -6.23 0.87 -23.56
CA VAL A 8 -7.53 0.31 -23.14
C VAL A 8 -8.71 1.22 -23.46
N SER A 9 -8.50 2.54 -23.51
CA SER A 9 -9.54 3.51 -23.86
C SER A 9 -10.15 3.30 -25.24
N GLU A 10 -9.42 2.70 -26.19
CA GLU A 10 -9.92 2.44 -27.55
C GLU A 10 -10.89 1.26 -27.64
N PHE A 11 -10.82 0.30 -26.70
CA PHE A 11 -11.64 -0.91 -26.72
C PHE A 11 -12.40 -1.19 -25.42
N ALA A 12 -12.29 -0.33 -24.41
CA ALA A 12 -12.94 -0.48 -23.11
C ALA A 12 -14.45 -0.67 -23.20
N TYR A 13 -15.11 0.04 -24.12
CA TYR A 13 -16.56 -0.07 -24.30
C TYR A 13 -17.00 -1.49 -24.69
N VAL A 14 -16.35 -2.06 -25.71
CA VAL A 14 -16.63 -3.44 -26.16
C VAL A 14 -16.27 -4.45 -25.06
N PHE A 15 -15.20 -4.19 -24.31
CA PHE A 15 -14.77 -5.03 -23.20
C PHE A 15 -15.80 -5.05 -22.05
N GLN A 16 -16.38 -3.89 -21.76
CA GLN A 16 -17.43 -3.75 -20.76
C GLN A 16 -18.74 -4.42 -21.19
N GLU A 17 -19.10 -4.39 -22.48
CA GLU A 17 -20.25 -5.15 -23.02
C GLU A 17 -20.08 -6.67 -22.81
N MET A 18 -18.85 -7.17 -22.73
CA MET A 18 -18.54 -8.57 -22.40
C MET A 18 -18.57 -8.85 -20.89
N GLY A 19 -18.86 -7.85 -20.06
CA GLY A 19 -18.84 -7.95 -18.59
C GLY A 19 -17.46 -7.77 -17.95
N LEU A 20 -16.45 -7.31 -18.70
CA LEU A 20 -15.11 -7.08 -18.20
C LEU A 20 -14.91 -5.58 -17.91
N GLU A 21 -14.91 -5.25 -16.63
CA GLU A 21 -14.63 -3.90 -16.13
C GLU A 21 -13.15 -3.50 -16.31
N ARG A 22 -12.80 -2.25 -15.98
CA ARG A 22 -11.40 -1.77 -16.03
C ARG A 22 -10.51 -2.50 -15.00
N GLY A 23 -9.19 -2.46 -15.21
CA GLY A 23 -8.21 -3.03 -14.27
C GLY A 23 -7.43 -4.24 -14.79
N TRP A 24 -7.67 -4.68 -16.03
CA TRP A 24 -6.92 -5.78 -16.67
C TRP A 24 -5.61 -5.34 -17.30
N GLY A 25 -5.40 -4.05 -17.50
CA GLY A 25 -4.22 -3.53 -18.20
C GLY A 25 -4.44 -2.15 -18.81
N ASP A 26 -3.34 -1.43 -18.99
CA ASP A 26 -3.28 -0.17 -19.72
C ASP A 26 -3.30 -0.33 -21.25
N THR A 27 -2.81 -1.47 -21.73
CA THR A 27 -2.61 -1.81 -23.14
C THR A 27 -3.27 -3.14 -23.50
N ALA A 28 -3.59 -3.33 -24.79
CA ALA A 28 -4.14 -4.58 -25.30
C ALA A 28 -3.26 -5.80 -24.98
N ARG A 29 -1.92 -5.65 -25.02
CA ARG A 29 -0.99 -6.72 -24.61
C ARG A 29 -1.23 -7.13 -23.16
N ARG A 30 -1.24 -6.17 -22.23
CA ARG A 30 -1.35 -6.47 -20.80
C ARG A 30 -2.71 -7.05 -20.43
N VAL A 31 -3.78 -6.52 -21.04
CA VAL A 31 -5.13 -7.07 -20.91
C VAL A 31 -5.16 -8.54 -21.34
N LEU A 32 -4.56 -8.87 -22.49
CA LEU A 32 -4.48 -10.25 -22.98
C LEU A 32 -3.67 -11.15 -22.04
N GLU A 33 -2.52 -10.68 -21.54
CA GLU A 33 -1.71 -11.41 -20.56
C GLU A 33 -2.50 -11.72 -19.28
N MET A 34 -3.25 -10.74 -18.75
CA MET A 34 -4.07 -10.93 -17.55
C MET A 34 -5.21 -11.92 -17.77
N ILE A 35 -5.87 -11.90 -18.93
CA ILE A 35 -6.90 -12.89 -19.27
C ILE A 35 -6.30 -14.28 -19.39
N HIS A 36 -5.14 -14.43 -20.04
CA HIS A 36 -4.47 -15.73 -20.14
C HIS A 36 -4.10 -16.28 -18.76
N LEU A 37 -3.55 -15.46 -17.86
CA LEU A 37 -3.27 -15.87 -16.48
C LEU A 37 -4.54 -16.35 -15.76
N LEU A 38 -5.67 -15.66 -15.95
CA LEU A 38 -6.94 -16.08 -15.37
C LEU A 38 -7.43 -17.42 -15.96
N LEU A 39 -7.33 -17.58 -17.27
CA LEU A 39 -7.72 -18.82 -17.95
C LEU A 39 -6.86 -20.01 -17.48
N ASP A 40 -5.56 -19.80 -17.34
CA ASP A 40 -4.64 -20.83 -16.82
C ASP A 40 -5.05 -21.26 -15.40
N ILE A 41 -5.39 -20.30 -14.52
CA ILE A 41 -5.89 -20.58 -13.16
C ILE A 41 -7.20 -21.38 -13.18
N LEU A 42 -8.15 -21.02 -14.06
CA LEU A 42 -9.45 -21.69 -14.15
C LEU A 42 -9.35 -23.11 -14.70
N GLN A 43 -8.38 -23.37 -15.59
CA GLN A 43 -8.19 -24.68 -16.21
C GLN A 43 -7.33 -25.61 -15.35
N ALA A 44 -6.22 -25.10 -14.84
CA ALA A 44 -5.24 -25.86 -14.07
C ALA A 44 -4.51 -24.94 -13.08
N PRO A 45 -5.06 -24.73 -11.88
CA PRO A 45 -4.46 -23.81 -10.92
C PRO A 45 -3.11 -24.32 -10.42
N ASP A 46 -2.05 -23.55 -10.64
CA ASP A 46 -0.75 -23.73 -10.00
C ASP A 46 -0.41 -22.53 -9.09
N PRO A 47 0.33 -22.76 -7.98
CA PRO A 47 0.64 -21.69 -7.03
C PRO A 47 1.36 -20.49 -7.65
N SER A 48 2.26 -20.71 -8.60
CA SER A 48 3.04 -19.64 -9.23
C SER A 48 2.17 -18.73 -10.11
N THR A 49 1.29 -19.28 -10.94
CA THR A 49 0.37 -18.49 -11.77
C THR A 49 -0.63 -17.73 -10.91
N PHE A 50 -1.12 -18.35 -9.84
CA PHE A 50 -2.02 -17.68 -8.90
C PHE A 50 -1.33 -16.50 -8.19
N GLU A 51 -0.09 -16.68 -7.73
CA GLU A 51 0.73 -15.61 -7.15
C GLU A 51 0.99 -14.48 -8.15
N MET A 52 1.35 -14.81 -9.40
CA MET A 52 1.56 -13.83 -10.46
C MET A 52 0.30 -13.04 -10.78
N PHE A 53 -0.87 -13.70 -10.81
CA PHE A 53 -2.15 -13.07 -11.06
C PHE A 53 -2.54 -12.12 -9.91
N LEU A 54 -2.55 -12.61 -8.67
CA LEU A 54 -2.84 -11.78 -7.50
C LEU A 54 -1.86 -10.63 -7.33
N GLY A 55 -0.58 -10.85 -7.61
CA GLY A 55 0.47 -9.82 -7.55
C GLY A 55 0.29 -8.70 -8.58
N ARG A 56 -0.42 -8.96 -9.69
CA ARG A 56 -0.73 -7.98 -10.72
C ARG A 56 -2.02 -7.21 -10.44
N ILE A 57 -3.01 -7.80 -9.76
CA ILE A 57 -4.26 -7.11 -9.44
C ILE A 57 -3.98 -6.02 -8.39
N PRO A 58 -4.30 -4.75 -8.67
CA PRO A 58 -4.18 -3.68 -7.70
C PRO A 58 -5.34 -3.80 -6.71
N MET A 59 -5.14 -4.51 -5.60
CA MET A 59 -6.15 -4.72 -4.56
C MET A 59 -6.09 -3.68 -3.44
N VAL A 60 -4.98 -2.94 -3.34
CA VAL A 60 -4.70 -2.04 -2.21
C VAL A 60 -4.54 -0.62 -2.74
N PHE A 61 -5.39 0.29 -2.28
CA PHE A 61 -5.39 1.72 -2.65
C PHE A 61 -5.32 2.61 -1.41
N ASN A 62 -5.98 2.23 -0.33
CA ASN A 62 -6.02 2.94 0.94
C ASN A 62 -5.24 2.16 2.00
N ILE A 63 -4.12 2.72 2.46
CA ILE A 63 -3.26 2.08 3.46
C ILE A 63 -3.22 2.92 4.72
N VAL A 64 -3.34 2.26 5.87
CA VAL A 64 -3.10 2.86 7.19
C VAL A 64 -1.83 2.26 7.78
N ILE A 65 -0.92 3.13 8.22
CA ILE A 65 0.32 2.74 8.89
C ILE A 65 0.30 3.25 10.32
N LEU A 66 0.35 2.34 11.29
CA LEU A 66 0.37 2.67 12.72
C LEU A 66 1.79 2.65 13.23
N SER A 67 2.23 3.79 13.76
CA SER A 67 3.53 3.95 14.42
C SER A 67 3.40 4.88 15.61
N THR A 68 3.21 4.30 16.78
CA THR A 68 2.83 5.01 18.01
C THR A 68 4.02 5.49 18.84
N HIS A 69 5.24 5.02 18.56
CA HIS A 69 6.49 5.56 19.11
C HIS A 69 7.14 6.64 18.21
N GLY A 70 7.82 7.64 18.81
CA GLY A 70 8.60 8.68 18.11
C GLY A 70 7.88 10.03 17.92
N TYR A 71 8.61 11.15 17.94
CA TYR A 71 8.09 12.46 17.52
C TYR A 71 8.07 12.53 15.98
N PHE A 72 6.94 12.27 15.36
CA PHE A 72 6.78 12.41 13.91
C PHE A 72 6.61 13.89 13.53
N SER A 73 7.58 14.50 12.85
CA SER A 73 7.44 15.82 12.23
C SER A 73 8.32 15.91 10.98
N GLN A 74 7.81 16.53 9.92
CA GLN A 74 8.54 16.79 8.67
C GLN A 74 9.57 17.93 8.81
N ALA A 75 9.59 18.65 9.95
CA ALA A 75 10.53 19.74 10.22
C ALA A 75 10.97 19.77 11.71
N ASN A 76 12.25 20.07 11.95
CA ASN A 76 12.85 20.39 13.26
C ASN A 76 12.87 19.31 14.37
N VAL A 77 12.90 18.03 14.02
CA VAL A 77 12.96 16.91 14.99
C VAL A 77 14.24 16.07 14.92
N LEU A 78 15.15 16.37 13.98
CA LEU A 78 16.45 15.71 13.91
C LEU A 78 17.29 16.09 15.15
N GLY A 79 17.47 15.15 16.08
CA GLY A 79 18.34 15.31 17.26
C GLY A 79 17.69 15.06 18.62
N LEU A 80 16.37 14.83 18.69
CA LEU A 80 15.70 14.41 19.92
C LEU A 80 15.88 12.88 20.16
N PRO A 81 15.92 12.41 21.43
CA PRO A 81 15.98 10.98 21.74
C PRO A 81 14.86 10.22 21.00
N ASP A 82 15.16 9.05 20.44
CA ASP A 82 14.21 8.18 19.72
C ASP A 82 13.49 8.79 18.48
N THR A 83 14.00 9.89 17.92
CA THR A 83 13.25 10.67 16.91
C THR A 83 13.84 10.63 15.48
N GLY A 84 15.10 10.20 15.31
CA GLY A 84 15.78 10.27 14.00
C GLY A 84 15.50 9.08 13.07
N GLY A 85 15.92 7.87 13.46
CA GLY A 85 15.95 6.72 12.54
C GLY A 85 14.58 6.16 12.18
N GLN A 86 13.62 6.16 13.12
CA GLN A 86 12.29 5.56 12.92
C GLN A 86 11.43 6.36 11.95
N VAL A 87 11.38 7.69 12.13
CA VAL A 87 10.58 8.58 11.26
C VAL A 87 11.09 8.52 9.83
N VAL A 88 12.42 8.56 9.66
CA VAL A 88 13.08 8.44 8.35
C VAL A 88 12.77 7.08 7.72
N TYR A 89 12.86 5.99 8.48
CA TYR A 89 12.56 4.65 7.96
C TYR A 89 11.14 4.52 7.43
N ILE A 90 10.15 5.01 8.18
CA ILE A 90 8.74 4.95 7.77
C ILE A 90 8.49 5.85 6.56
N LEU A 91 9.07 7.05 6.53
CA LEU A 91 8.92 7.97 5.39
C LEU A 91 9.53 7.39 4.10
N ASP A 92 10.72 6.79 4.18
CA ASP A 92 11.34 6.11 3.05
C ASP A 92 10.49 4.93 2.55
N GLN A 93 9.95 4.13 3.47
CA GLN A 93 9.04 3.04 3.13
C GLN A 93 7.77 3.54 2.44
N VAL A 94 7.15 4.59 2.96
CA VAL A 94 5.92 5.17 2.38
C VAL A 94 6.17 5.70 0.99
N CYS A 95 7.28 6.41 0.78
CA CYS A 95 7.66 6.91 -0.54
C CYS A 95 7.88 5.76 -1.55
N ALA A 96 8.58 4.70 -1.15
CA ALA A 96 8.79 3.54 -2.01
C ALA A 96 7.46 2.82 -2.32
N LEU A 97 6.60 2.67 -1.31
CA LEU A 97 5.30 2.01 -1.44
C LEU A 97 4.34 2.79 -2.35
N GLU A 98 4.24 4.11 -2.16
CA GLU A 98 3.40 4.99 -2.98
C GLU A 98 3.81 4.92 -4.46
N ASN A 99 5.11 5.00 -4.75
CA ASN A 99 5.62 4.91 -6.12
C ASN A 99 5.29 3.55 -6.78
N GLU A 100 5.45 2.46 -6.04
CA GLU A 100 5.10 1.13 -6.54
C GLU A 100 3.59 0.96 -6.76
N MET A 101 2.76 1.50 -5.86
CA MET A 101 1.30 1.51 -6.01
C MET A 101 0.89 2.29 -7.26
N LEU A 102 1.36 3.53 -7.41
CA LEU A 102 1.10 4.37 -8.59
C LEU A 102 1.49 3.67 -9.89
N LEU A 103 2.67 3.03 -9.90
CA LEU A 103 3.14 2.27 -11.05
C LEU A 103 2.21 1.11 -11.38
N ARG A 104 1.77 0.33 -10.39
CA ARG A 104 0.85 -0.80 -10.59
C ARG A 104 -0.52 -0.37 -11.06
N ILE A 105 -1.10 0.65 -10.44
CA ILE A 105 -2.41 1.21 -10.80
C ILE A 105 -2.39 1.69 -12.25
N LYS A 106 -1.36 2.45 -12.63
CA LYS A 106 -1.17 2.94 -13.99
C LYS A 106 -1.06 1.79 -15.00
N LYS A 107 -0.25 0.77 -14.69
CA LYS A 107 -0.08 -0.42 -15.54
C LYS A 107 -1.39 -1.18 -15.76
N GLN A 108 -2.36 -1.03 -14.86
CA GLN A 108 -3.68 -1.67 -14.95
C GLN A 108 -4.74 -0.80 -15.62
N GLY A 109 -4.36 0.37 -16.14
CA GLY A 109 -5.26 1.28 -16.83
C GLY A 109 -6.25 1.95 -15.89
N LEU A 110 -5.94 2.04 -14.61
CA LEU A 110 -6.76 2.69 -13.60
C LEU A 110 -6.26 4.12 -13.36
N ASP A 111 -7.19 5.02 -13.15
CA ASP A 111 -6.94 6.43 -12.80
C ASP A 111 -7.35 6.66 -11.34
N ILE A 112 -6.62 6.01 -10.43
CA ILE A 112 -6.86 6.06 -8.99
C ILE A 112 -5.58 6.57 -8.33
N TYR A 113 -5.72 7.53 -7.42
CA TYR A 113 -4.62 7.94 -6.56
C TYR A 113 -4.66 7.14 -5.26
N PRO A 114 -3.59 6.39 -4.92
CA PRO A 114 -3.52 5.71 -3.65
C PRO A 114 -3.42 6.73 -2.50
N LYS A 115 -3.96 6.37 -1.35
CA LYS A 115 -3.86 7.17 -0.12
C LYS A 115 -3.14 6.36 0.95
N ILE A 116 -2.12 6.95 1.55
CA ILE A 116 -1.40 6.35 2.67
C ILE A 116 -1.51 7.29 3.87
N LEU A 117 -2.14 6.82 4.95
CA LEU A 117 -2.32 7.56 6.19
C LEU A 117 -1.39 7.00 7.27
N ILE A 118 -0.49 7.83 7.77
CA ILE A 118 0.37 7.47 8.91
C ILE A 118 -0.29 7.98 10.18
N VAL A 119 -0.70 7.05 11.04
CA VAL A 119 -1.32 7.33 12.33
C VAL A 119 -0.28 7.13 13.43
N THR A 120 -0.03 8.20 14.18
CA THR A 120 0.91 8.23 15.30
C THR A 120 0.20 8.63 16.60
N ARG A 121 0.78 8.24 17.75
CA ARG A 121 0.26 8.49 19.10
C ARG A 121 -1.23 8.16 19.29
N LEU A 122 -1.65 7.01 18.79
CA LEU A 122 -2.98 6.47 19.07
C LEU A 122 -2.96 5.70 20.39
N ILE A 123 -3.79 6.11 21.35
CA ILE A 123 -4.01 5.36 22.60
C ILE A 123 -5.03 4.24 22.27
N PRO A 124 -4.75 2.97 22.63
CA PRO A 124 -5.61 1.83 22.29
C PRO A 124 -7.09 2.00 22.68
N ASP A 125 -7.36 2.70 23.78
CA ASP A 125 -8.72 2.96 24.28
C ASP A 125 -9.56 3.87 23.34
N PHE A 126 -8.90 4.61 22.44
CA PHE A 126 -9.53 5.50 21.45
C PHE A 126 -9.57 4.90 20.04
N ALA A 127 -9.33 3.59 19.90
CA ALA A 127 -9.38 2.93 18.60
C ALA A 127 -10.75 3.07 17.91
N GLU A 128 -11.84 3.24 18.66
CA GLU A 128 -13.18 3.46 18.09
C GLU A 128 -13.30 4.81 17.39
N ASP A 129 -12.86 5.87 18.05
CA ASP A 129 -12.88 7.23 17.51
C ASP A 129 -11.92 7.33 16.32
N ALA A 130 -10.74 6.74 16.46
CA ALA A 130 -9.73 6.73 15.40
C ALA A 130 -10.18 5.99 14.14
N ALA A 131 -10.97 4.90 14.26
CA ALA A 131 -11.49 4.21 13.07
C ALA A 131 -12.40 5.12 12.23
N SER A 132 -13.20 5.96 12.88
CA SER A 132 -14.10 6.91 12.20
C SER A 132 -13.31 8.05 11.55
N GLU A 133 -12.30 8.58 12.24
CA GLU A 133 -11.40 9.61 11.69
C GLU A 133 -10.59 9.09 10.49
N ILE A 134 -10.03 7.88 10.60
CA ILE A 134 -9.32 7.21 9.52
C ILE A 134 -10.23 7.05 8.29
N ALA A 135 -11.47 6.60 8.50
CA ALA A 135 -12.41 6.43 7.40
C ALA A 135 -12.80 7.77 6.75
N ALA A 136 -12.90 8.83 7.54
CA ALA A 136 -13.15 10.18 7.04
C ALA A 136 -12.00 10.69 6.18
N GLU A 137 -10.74 10.54 6.61
CA GLU A 137 -9.57 11.01 5.86
C GLU A 137 -9.36 10.22 4.56
N LEU A 138 -9.59 8.90 4.61
CA LEU A 138 -9.48 8.03 3.44
C LEU A 138 -10.67 8.17 2.48
N HIS A 139 -11.78 8.80 2.89
CA HIS A 139 -13.07 8.79 2.20
C HIS A 139 -13.59 7.35 1.96
N GLY A 140 -13.34 6.46 2.92
CA GLY A 140 -13.66 5.04 2.80
C GLY A 140 -12.89 4.19 3.82
N ALA A 141 -13.15 2.88 3.83
CA ALA A 141 -12.37 1.96 4.66
C ALA A 141 -10.94 1.78 4.11
N PRO A 142 -9.95 1.52 4.96
CA PRO A 142 -8.63 1.10 4.50
C PRO A 142 -8.69 -0.29 3.88
N ASP A 143 -7.86 -0.55 2.87
CA ASP A 143 -7.70 -1.88 2.26
C ASP A 143 -6.64 -2.72 3.01
N LEU A 144 -5.70 -2.03 3.66
CA LEU A 144 -4.58 -2.62 4.37
C LEU A 144 -4.21 -1.80 5.61
N ILE A 145 -3.98 -2.48 6.74
CA ILE A 145 -3.45 -1.88 7.96
C ILE A 145 -2.07 -2.48 8.26
N ILE A 146 -1.07 -1.61 8.42
CA ILE A 146 0.30 -1.98 8.78
C ILE A 146 0.58 -1.52 10.21
N GLY A 147 0.75 -2.46 11.12
CA GLY A 147 1.26 -2.18 12.47
C GLY A 147 2.78 -2.14 12.47
N ASN A 148 3.37 -1.14 13.12
CA ASN A 148 4.80 -1.11 13.41
C ASN A 148 5.03 -1.17 14.91
N TYR A 149 6.09 -1.88 15.32
CA TYR A 149 6.45 -2.05 16.73
C TYR A 149 5.33 -2.72 17.54
N SER A 150 5.59 -2.93 18.84
CA SER A 150 4.67 -3.71 19.67
C SER A 150 3.33 -2.99 19.90
N ASP A 151 3.39 -1.69 20.12
CA ASP A 151 2.26 -0.80 20.36
C ASP A 151 1.43 -0.55 19.09
N GLY A 152 2.09 -0.24 17.96
CA GLY A 152 1.40 -0.10 16.68
C GLY A 152 0.80 -1.43 16.19
N ASN A 153 1.44 -2.57 16.46
CA ASN A 153 0.85 -3.89 16.17
C ASN A 153 -0.39 -4.19 17.02
N LEU A 154 -0.42 -3.78 18.28
CA LEU A 154 -1.60 -3.96 19.13
C LEU A 154 -2.79 -3.18 18.57
N VAL A 155 -2.59 -1.89 18.27
CA VAL A 155 -3.64 -1.04 17.71
C VAL A 155 -4.07 -1.50 16.32
N ALA A 156 -3.11 -1.95 15.49
CA ALA A 156 -3.40 -2.52 14.17
C ALA A 156 -4.30 -3.74 14.26
N SER A 157 -4.04 -4.62 15.24
CA SER A 157 -4.83 -5.84 15.44
C SER A 157 -6.26 -5.52 15.87
N LEU A 158 -6.44 -4.53 16.75
CA LEU A 158 -7.76 -4.07 17.19
C LEU A 158 -8.56 -3.45 16.03
N LEU A 159 -7.93 -2.56 15.25
CA LEU A 159 -8.58 -1.92 14.11
C LEU A 159 -8.89 -2.92 12.99
N ALA A 160 -7.96 -3.81 12.66
CA ALA A 160 -8.16 -4.82 11.62
C ALA A 160 -9.30 -5.79 11.98
N TYR A 161 -9.35 -6.26 13.23
CA TYR A 161 -10.45 -7.10 13.71
C TYR A 161 -11.79 -6.39 13.62
N LYS A 162 -11.85 -5.12 14.02
CA LYS A 162 -13.10 -4.33 14.01
C LYS A 162 -13.59 -4.01 12.60
N LEU A 163 -12.68 -3.69 11.68
CA LEU A 163 -13.01 -3.27 10.32
C LEU A 163 -13.07 -4.45 9.32
N GLY A 164 -12.62 -5.64 9.71
CA GLY A 164 -12.52 -6.80 8.81
C GLY A 164 -11.47 -6.62 7.71
N ILE A 165 -10.38 -5.89 8.01
CA ILE A 165 -9.36 -5.48 7.05
C ILE A 165 -8.10 -6.34 7.16
N THR A 166 -7.41 -6.53 6.04
CA THR A 166 -6.12 -7.23 6.00
C THR A 166 -5.09 -6.50 6.87
N GLN A 167 -4.41 -7.25 7.74
CA GLN A 167 -3.36 -6.73 8.61
C GLN A 167 -1.99 -7.27 8.21
N VAL A 168 -0.99 -6.38 8.21
CA VAL A 168 0.42 -6.74 8.21
C VAL A 168 1.06 -6.22 9.49
N GLN A 169 1.90 -7.04 10.12
CA GLN A 169 2.65 -6.68 11.32
C GLN A 169 4.13 -6.54 10.99
N HIS A 170 4.73 -5.43 11.39
CA HIS A 170 6.16 -5.21 11.28
C HIS A 170 6.77 -5.03 12.67
N CYS A 171 7.47 -6.06 13.14
CA CYS A 171 8.21 -6.01 14.39
C CYS A 171 9.64 -5.51 14.13
N SER A 172 9.91 -4.23 14.38
CA SER A 172 11.28 -3.74 14.53
C SER A 172 11.68 -3.82 16.00
N CYS A 173 12.41 -4.86 16.39
CA CYS A 173 13.03 -4.93 17.70
C CYS A 173 14.31 -4.07 17.68
N THR A 174 14.29 -2.86 18.24
CA THR A 174 15.54 -2.17 18.61
C THR A 174 16.15 -2.80 19.87
N GLY A 175 16.57 -4.06 19.75
CA GLY A 175 17.68 -4.57 20.52
C GLY A 175 18.95 -4.19 19.77
N LYS A 176 19.81 -3.39 20.40
CA LYS A 176 21.15 -2.93 19.96
C LYS A 176 21.71 -3.57 18.68
N ASP A 177 22.24 -2.71 17.82
CA ASP A 177 23.05 -3.02 16.63
C ASP A 177 22.26 -3.24 15.34
N LYS A 178 21.94 -2.12 14.67
CA LYS A 178 22.15 -1.89 13.22
C LYS A 178 21.49 -0.57 12.83
N ILE A 179 22.31 0.39 12.43
CA ILE A 179 22.25 1.12 11.15
C ILE A 179 23.51 1.99 11.11
N SER A 180 24.63 1.35 10.81
CA SER A 180 25.85 2.00 10.30
C SER A 180 25.81 1.89 8.78
N ARG A 181 25.02 2.75 8.14
CA ARG A 181 25.09 3.09 6.70
C ARG A 181 23.82 3.86 6.41
N PHE A 182 23.90 5.18 6.37
CA PHE A 182 23.25 6.07 5.38
C PHE A 182 23.66 7.48 5.75
N ARG A 183 24.54 8.06 4.92
CA ARG A 183 25.06 9.43 5.06
C ARG A 183 24.23 10.28 4.11
N TYR A 184 23.21 10.97 4.62
CA TYR A 184 22.58 12.04 3.87
C TYR A 184 23.44 13.30 4.03
N ILE A 185 23.89 13.83 2.90
CA ILE A 185 24.53 15.14 2.80
C ILE A 185 23.39 16.15 2.79
N LEU A 186 23.28 16.96 3.84
CA LEU A 186 22.53 18.21 3.79
C LEU A 186 23.57 19.29 3.45
N GLU A 187 23.48 19.86 2.25
CA GLU A 187 24.20 21.09 1.92
C GLU A 187 23.58 22.24 2.69
N GLU A 188 24.45 23.03 3.33
CA GLU A 188 24.14 24.24 4.08
C GLU A 188 23.59 25.33 3.14
N VAL A 189 22.54 26.02 3.58
CA VAL A 189 22.36 27.46 3.38
C VAL A 189 21.86 28.07 4.69
#